data_AF-A0A1J1LN33-F1
#
_entry.id   AF-A0A1J1LN33-F1
#
_cell.length_a   1.000
_cell.length_b   1.000
_cell.length_c   1.000
_cell.angle_alpha   90.00
_cell.angle_beta   90.00
_cell.angle_gamma   90.00
#
_symmetry.space_group_name_H-M   'P 1'
#
loop_
_entity.id
_entity.type
_entity.pdbx_description
1 polymer ?
#
loop_
_entity_poly.entity_id
_entity_poly.type
_entity_poly.pdbx_seq_one_letter_code
_entity_poly.pdbx_strand_id
1 'polypeptide(L)'
;MSLIYDYLKSKIVNINGTNRWLGKDVLEIAEDLINLVNGGVNNFPPTQILTGLTEPILDPIKNIAEQLLTLPDISISSALLTLETCYGINKAFNTKLRKNQDLISYGNSLLNSIPSSDDQYYYSMGVEAWNESLNIPLLNSELNNLQSKIGSIQSNVNSKINEFENKFGLDYIQSTIQSLEALGESATETIKNQLYRLKAFVKKLTNQSSNNQQSLNAIQINYNSLVISPIKPVRIPNLTDVVGVIHQLAGWFLSIFSISGQALTALAHTVTSVVCKAIGSVGANASRYLAAGVLKSLPQLVPKVGSATGTLFGGAWAFLMAYAPYIALVAGLILIAIKWSKKTKLGEFIYLIGTTNNGNPDLGFARVAQMNEAQIRSYIIDFANRMINESLKTYQNFYGFILNNSQEITLCLNFNNLTLPQTINDEATKTSLWESFKPFLDEFSED
;
A
#
# COMPACT_ATOMS: atom_id res chain seq x y z
N MET A 1 19.42 8.13 -6.17
CA MET A 1 18.69 6.84 -6.14
C MET A 1 19.62 5.65 -6.43
N SER A 2 20.48 5.68 -7.45
CA SER A 2 21.34 4.53 -7.82
C SER A 2 22.23 3.98 -6.69
N LEU A 3 22.92 4.84 -5.94
CA LEU A 3 23.81 4.40 -4.84
C LEU A 3 23.11 3.59 -3.74
N ILE A 4 21.83 3.90 -3.44
CA ILE A 4 21.05 3.15 -2.45
C ILE A 4 20.69 1.76 -2.99
N TYR A 5 20.35 1.66 -4.28
CA TYR A 5 19.97 0.40 -4.90
C TYR A 5 21.18 -0.50 -5.14
N ASP A 6 22.34 0.05 -5.49
CA ASP A 6 23.59 -0.70 -5.55
C ASP A 6 23.95 -1.26 -4.17
N TYR A 7 23.78 -0.45 -3.12
CA TYR A 7 23.94 -0.90 -1.74
C TYR A 7 22.96 -2.03 -1.38
N LEU A 8 21.68 -1.92 -1.72
CA LEU A 8 20.70 -2.97 -1.44
C LEU A 8 20.98 -4.24 -2.25
N LYS A 9 21.36 -4.11 -3.52
CA LYS A 9 21.73 -5.23 -4.39
C LYS A 9 22.96 -5.96 -3.86
N SER A 10 23.94 -5.24 -3.29
CA SER A 10 25.11 -5.85 -2.63
C SER A 10 24.77 -6.72 -1.42
N LYS A 11 23.56 -6.60 -0.85
CA LYS A 11 23.11 -7.45 0.26
C LYS A 11 22.66 -8.83 -0.22
N ILE A 12 22.44 -9.03 -1.51
CA ILE A 12 22.09 -10.32 -2.09
C ILE A 12 23.38 -11.11 -2.30
N VAL A 13 23.52 -12.24 -1.59
CA VAL A 13 24.69 -13.11 -1.66
C VAL A 13 24.25 -14.47 -2.21
N ASN A 14 24.86 -14.91 -3.29
CA ASN A 14 24.65 -16.26 -3.83
C ASN A 14 25.56 -17.25 -3.11
N ILE A 15 24.96 -18.27 -2.48
CA ILE A 15 25.69 -19.33 -1.79
C ILE A 15 25.12 -20.65 -2.28
N ASN A 16 25.95 -21.47 -2.94
CA ASN A 16 25.58 -22.78 -3.48
C ASN A 16 24.33 -22.73 -4.39
N GLY A 17 24.26 -21.73 -5.27
CA GLY A 17 23.16 -21.57 -6.21
C GLY A 17 21.88 -20.97 -5.61
N THR A 18 21.84 -20.70 -4.30
CA THR A 18 20.70 -20.06 -3.63
C THR A 18 20.99 -18.60 -3.31
N ASN A 19 20.08 -17.69 -3.67
CA ASN A 19 20.21 -16.27 -3.35
C ASN A 19 19.68 -15.98 -1.94
N ARG A 20 20.52 -15.35 -1.10
CA ARG A 20 20.23 -15.08 0.31
C ARG A 20 20.46 -13.63 0.66
N TRP A 21 19.57 -13.05 1.45
CA TRP A 21 19.73 -11.71 1.98
C TRP A 21 20.76 -11.74 3.13
N LEU A 22 21.79 -10.90 3.03
CA LEU A 22 22.92 -10.82 3.96
C LEU A 22 23.69 -12.15 4.11
N GLY A 23 23.57 -13.07 3.14
CA GLY A 23 24.20 -14.39 3.20
C GLY A 23 23.64 -15.34 4.26
N LYS A 24 22.51 -15.01 4.91
CA LYS A 24 21.92 -15.84 5.96
C LYS A 24 21.01 -16.92 5.36
N ASP A 25 21.13 -18.13 5.88
CA ASP A 25 20.39 -19.34 5.47
C ASP A 25 18.88 -19.12 5.40
N VAL A 26 18.25 -18.74 6.51
CA VAL A 26 16.79 -18.53 6.59
C VAL A 26 16.30 -17.27 5.92
N LEU A 27 17.21 -16.48 5.35
CA LEU A 27 16.87 -15.29 4.57
C LEU A 27 16.99 -15.57 3.06
N GLU A 28 16.53 -16.75 2.65
CA GLU A 28 16.45 -17.12 1.24
C GLU A 28 15.44 -16.25 0.49
N ILE A 29 15.80 -15.86 -0.73
CA ILE A 29 15.02 -14.95 -1.57
C ILE A 29 14.31 -15.76 -2.66
N ALA A 30 13.02 -15.50 -2.84
CA ALA A 30 12.23 -16.10 -3.92
C ALA A 30 12.81 -15.76 -5.31
N GLU A 31 12.90 -16.75 -6.19
CA GLU A 31 13.46 -16.62 -7.54
C GLU A 31 12.75 -15.54 -8.37
N ASP A 32 11.42 -15.48 -8.30
CA ASP A 32 10.58 -14.45 -8.94
C ASP A 32 11.07 -13.02 -8.61
N LEU A 33 11.50 -12.79 -7.37
CA LEU A 33 11.95 -11.49 -6.92
C LEU A 33 13.38 -11.18 -7.38
N ILE A 34 14.23 -12.20 -7.49
CA ILE A 34 15.58 -12.06 -8.08
C ILE A 34 15.47 -11.70 -9.57
N ASN A 35 14.55 -12.32 -10.28
CA ASN A 35 14.27 -12.00 -11.68
C ASN A 35 13.85 -10.53 -11.82
N LEU A 36 12.99 -10.05 -10.93
CA LEU A 36 12.56 -8.64 -10.91
C LEU A 36 13.72 -7.67 -10.60
N VAL A 37 14.59 -8.00 -9.64
CA VAL A 37 15.81 -7.22 -9.32
C VAL A 37 16.78 -7.16 -10.50
N ASN A 38 16.79 -8.18 -11.37
CA ASN A 38 17.61 -8.24 -12.56
C ASN A 38 16.95 -7.61 -13.81
N GLY A 39 15.80 -6.94 -13.64
CA GLY A 39 15.10 -6.24 -14.72
C GLY A 39 14.15 -7.14 -15.54
N GLY A 40 13.92 -8.38 -15.11
CA GLY A 40 13.05 -9.34 -15.78
C GLY A 40 11.55 -9.12 -15.53
N VAL A 41 11.03 -7.92 -15.76
CA VAL A 41 9.60 -7.60 -15.53
C VAL A 41 8.67 -8.36 -16.49
N ASN A 42 9.18 -8.72 -17.67
CA ASN A 42 8.43 -9.44 -18.71
C ASN A 42 8.10 -10.89 -18.34
N ASN A 43 8.81 -11.48 -17.38
CA ASN A 43 8.60 -12.85 -16.89
C ASN A 43 7.87 -12.88 -15.54
N PHE A 44 7.20 -11.79 -15.17
CA PHE A 44 6.51 -11.68 -13.90
C PHE A 44 5.03 -12.08 -14.07
N PRO A 45 4.59 -13.27 -13.61
CA PRO A 45 3.27 -13.81 -13.98
C PRO A 45 2.09 -12.88 -13.62
N PRO A 46 2.10 -12.14 -12.49
CA PRO A 46 1.03 -11.23 -12.15
C PRO A 46 0.89 -9.98 -13.05
N THR A 47 1.95 -9.46 -13.69
CA THR A 47 1.82 -8.31 -14.60
C THR A 47 1.16 -8.71 -15.91
N GLN A 48 1.46 -9.90 -16.43
CA GLN A 48 0.88 -10.41 -17.68
C GLN A 48 -0.65 -10.54 -17.60
N ILE A 49 -1.18 -10.96 -16.45
CA ILE A 49 -2.62 -11.07 -16.22
C ILE A 49 -3.29 -9.69 -16.24
N LEU A 50 -2.66 -8.68 -15.64
CA LEU A 50 -3.19 -7.31 -15.59
C LEU A 50 -3.14 -6.61 -16.96
N THR A 51 -2.12 -6.89 -17.78
CA THR A 51 -2.04 -6.36 -19.15
C THR A 51 -3.06 -6.99 -20.11
N GLY A 52 -3.57 -8.18 -19.79
CA GLY A 52 -4.57 -8.91 -20.58
C GLY A 52 -6.02 -8.48 -20.33
N LEU A 53 -6.26 -7.46 -19.51
CA LEU A 53 -7.61 -6.95 -19.25
C LEU A 53 -8.18 -6.26 -20.51
N THR A 54 -9.44 -6.52 -20.82
CA THR A 54 -10.09 -6.12 -22.07
C THR A 54 -11.26 -5.16 -21.88
N GLU A 55 -11.81 -5.08 -20.68
CA GLU A 55 -12.92 -4.18 -20.37
C GLU A 55 -12.44 -2.72 -20.28
N PRO A 56 -13.11 -1.77 -20.97
CA PRO A 56 -12.70 -0.37 -20.97
C PRO A 56 -12.62 0.26 -19.57
N ILE A 57 -13.51 -0.15 -18.66
CA ILE A 57 -13.50 0.33 -17.28
C ILE A 57 -12.21 -0.06 -16.53
N LEU A 58 -11.51 -1.11 -16.97
CA LEU A 58 -10.27 -1.61 -16.38
C LEU A 58 -9.01 -1.04 -17.05
N ASP A 59 -9.16 -0.21 -18.09
CA ASP A 59 -8.05 0.45 -18.78
C ASP A 59 -7.07 1.17 -17.83
N PRO A 60 -7.51 1.87 -16.75
CA PRO A 60 -6.57 2.48 -15.81
C PRO A 60 -5.58 1.48 -15.19
N ILE A 61 -6.05 0.28 -14.83
CA ILE A 61 -5.23 -0.79 -14.23
C ILE A 61 -4.30 -1.40 -15.26
N LYS A 62 -4.80 -1.64 -16.47
CA LYS A 62 -4.01 -2.12 -17.59
C LYS A 62 -2.87 -1.15 -17.90
N ASN A 63 -3.17 0.15 -18.02
CA ASN A 63 -2.19 1.16 -18.38
C ASN A 63 -1.07 1.27 -17.35
N ILE A 64 -1.37 1.27 -16.04
CA ILE A 64 -0.32 1.30 -15.01
C ILE A 64 0.52 0.01 -15.00
N ALA A 65 -0.07 -1.14 -15.34
CA ALA A 65 0.65 -2.40 -15.45
C ALA A 65 1.59 -2.41 -16.67
N GLU A 66 1.13 -1.92 -17.82
CA GLU A 66 1.95 -1.74 -19.03
C GLU A 66 3.13 -0.78 -18.77
N GLN A 67 2.90 0.28 -18.00
CA GLN A 67 3.96 1.22 -17.63
C GLN A 67 4.98 0.63 -16.67
N LEU A 68 4.58 -0.32 -15.83
CA LEU A 68 5.51 -1.04 -14.96
C LEU A 68 6.50 -1.87 -15.78
N LEU A 69 6.03 -2.41 -16.91
CA LEU A 69 6.88 -3.13 -17.87
C LEU A 69 7.85 -2.18 -18.58
N THR A 70 7.46 -0.94 -18.85
CA THR A 70 8.30 0.04 -19.57
C THR A 70 9.26 0.82 -18.65
N LEU A 71 9.06 0.77 -17.33
CA LEU A 71 9.87 1.49 -16.32
C LEU A 71 10.63 0.49 -15.42
N PRO A 72 11.70 -0.16 -15.92
CA PRO A 72 12.44 -1.18 -15.17
C PRO A 72 13.02 -0.66 -13.86
N ASP A 73 13.38 0.62 -13.78
CA ASP A 73 13.89 1.24 -12.56
C ASP A 73 12.88 1.17 -11.40
N ILE A 74 11.59 1.38 -11.67
CA ILE A 74 10.55 1.30 -10.63
C ILE A 74 10.38 -0.14 -10.18
N SER A 75 10.38 -1.08 -11.11
CA SER A 75 10.29 -2.52 -10.85
C SER A 75 11.46 -3.02 -10.00
N ILE A 76 12.71 -2.68 -10.36
CA ILE A 76 13.92 -3.02 -9.60
C ILE A 76 13.87 -2.39 -8.21
N SER A 77 13.50 -1.12 -8.12
CA SER A 77 13.37 -0.40 -6.85
C SER A 77 12.35 -1.05 -5.93
N SER A 78 11.17 -1.39 -6.46
CA SER A 78 10.10 -2.04 -5.70
C SER A 78 10.55 -3.40 -5.14
N ALA A 79 11.30 -4.18 -5.92
CA ALA A 79 11.82 -5.48 -5.50
C ALA A 79 12.87 -5.35 -4.39
N LEU A 80 13.86 -4.47 -4.56
CA LEU A 80 14.91 -4.22 -3.57
C LEU A 80 14.35 -3.65 -2.26
N LEU A 81 13.42 -2.69 -2.35
CA LEU A 81 12.78 -2.11 -1.18
C LEU A 81 11.84 -3.12 -0.49
N THR A 82 11.23 -4.05 -1.23
CA THR A 82 10.48 -5.18 -0.67
C THR A 82 11.40 -6.06 0.17
N LEU A 83 12.54 -6.50 -0.36
CA LEU A 83 13.53 -7.30 0.38
C LEU A 83 13.98 -6.63 1.68
N GLU A 84 14.38 -5.37 1.59
CA GLU A 84 14.83 -4.61 2.75
C GLU A 84 13.70 -4.45 3.79
N THR A 85 12.47 -4.26 3.32
CA THR A 85 11.28 -4.10 4.17
C THR A 85 10.91 -5.41 4.86
N CYS A 86 10.86 -6.53 4.14
CA CYS A 86 10.63 -7.86 4.72
C CYS A 86 11.69 -8.19 5.78
N TYR A 87 12.97 -7.89 5.52
CA TYR A 87 14.03 -8.05 6.51
C TYR A 87 13.82 -7.14 7.72
N GLY A 88 13.46 -5.89 7.50
CA GLY A 88 13.14 -4.93 8.55
C GLY A 88 11.99 -5.39 9.44
N ILE A 89 10.91 -5.92 8.85
CA ILE A 89 9.76 -6.47 9.57
C ILE A 89 10.19 -7.70 10.37
N ASN A 90 10.95 -8.62 9.78
CA ASN A 90 11.47 -9.78 10.51
C ASN A 90 12.35 -9.36 11.70
N LYS A 91 13.17 -8.32 11.55
CA LYS A 91 13.97 -7.75 12.66
C LYS A 91 13.08 -7.13 13.74
N ALA A 92 12.05 -6.38 13.35
CA ALA A 92 11.07 -5.79 14.28
C ALA A 92 10.27 -6.87 15.02
N PHE A 93 9.88 -7.95 14.32
CA PHE A 93 9.24 -9.12 14.91
C PHE A 93 10.14 -9.74 15.98
N ASN A 94 11.42 -9.94 15.67
CA ASN A 94 12.40 -10.56 16.55
C ASN A 94 12.96 -9.66 17.66
N THR A 95 12.61 -8.37 17.68
CA THR A 95 13.24 -7.42 18.60
C THR A 95 12.93 -7.76 20.06
N LYS A 96 13.98 -7.85 20.87
CA LYS A 96 13.86 -8.01 22.33
C LYS A 96 13.76 -6.67 23.05
N LEU A 97 14.21 -5.59 22.41
CA LEU A 97 14.25 -4.23 22.97
C LEU A 97 12.86 -3.70 23.34
N ARG A 98 11.80 -4.32 22.81
CA ARG A 98 10.41 -3.90 22.96
C ARG A 98 9.50 -5.05 23.38
N LYS A 99 10.04 -6.05 24.09
CA LYS A 99 9.32 -7.27 24.50
C LYS A 99 8.03 -6.99 25.30
N ASN A 100 7.98 -5.87 26.01
CA ASN A 100 6.85 -5.46 26.84
C ASN A 100 6.04 -4.29 26.22
N GLN A 101 6.40 -3.86 25.01
CA GLN A 101 5.67 -2.82 24.29
C GLN A 101 4.86 -3.48 23.17
N ASP A 102 3.58 -3.12 23.10
CA ASP A 102 2.78 -3.41 21.92
C ASP A 102 3.41 -2.73 20.69
N LEU A 103 3.85 -3.54 19.72
CA LEU A 103 4.46 -3.04 18.49
C LEU A 103 3.48 -2.19 17.68
N ILE A 104 2.18 -2.46 17.78
CA ILE A 104 1.13 -1.69 17.09
C ILE A 104 1.09 -0.28 17.69
N SER A 105 0.97 -0.18 19.01
CA SER A 105 1.05 1.08 19.75
C SER A 105 2.31 1.88 19.43
N TYR A 106 3.47 1.21 19.33
CA TYR A 106 4.70 1.89 18.93
C TYR A 106 4.68 2.38 17.48
N GLY A 107 4.18 1.56 16.55
CA GLY A 107 3.97 1.98 15.16
C GLY A 107 3.09 3.22 15.06
N ASN A 108 1.97 3.25 15.79
CA ASN A 108 1.07 4.40 15.87
C ASN A 108 1.76 5.64 16.48
N SER A 109 2.61 5.46 17.49
CA SER A 109 3.35 6.60 18.07
C SER A 109 4.30 7.27 17.07
N LEU A 110 4.83 6.52 16.09
CA LEU A 110 5.68 7.07 15.04
C LEU A 110 4.88 7.89 14.02
N LEU A 111 3.58 7.62 13.86
CA LEU A 111 2.68 8.38 12.99
C LEU A 111 2.34 9.77 13.54
N ASN A 112 2.62 10.04 14.81
CA ASN A 112 2.48 11.38 15.41
C ASN A 112 3.59 12.35 15.00
N SER A 113 4.52 11.93 14.14
CA SER A 113 5.60 12.78 13.63
C SER A 113 5.09 13.80 12.61
N ILE A 114 5.77 14.93 12.52
CA ILE A 114 5.44 15.98 11.53
C ILE A 114 5.78 15.47 10.12
N PRO A 115 4.85 15.53 9.15
CA PRO A 115 5.12 15.15 7.77
C PRO A 115 6.03 16.17 7.09
N SER A 116 6.87 15.70 6.17
CA SER A 116 7.70 16.54 5.31
C SER A 116 6.87 17.21 4.19
N SER A 117 7.46 18.17 3.48
CA SER A 117 6.86 18.73 2.26
C SER A 117 6.60 17.68 1.20
N ASP A 118 7.50 16.69 1.09
CA ASP A 118 7.38 15.57 0.16
C ASP A 118 6.20 14.68 0.56
N ASP A 119 6.02 14.41 1.87
CA ASP A 119 4.86 13.67 2.37
C ASP A 119 3.53 14.34 1.97
N GLN A 120 3.44 15.67 2.11
CA GLN A 120 2.24 16.42 1.69
C GLN A 120 2.00 16.34 0.18
N TYR A 121 3.06 16.41 -0.62
CA TYR A 121 3.00 16.24 -2.07
C TYR A 121 2.51 14.83 -2.46
N TYR A 122 3.07 13.78 -1.85
CA TYR A 122 2.66 12.41 -2.16
C TYR A 122 1.26 12.08 -1.62
N TYR A 123 0.82 12.73 -0.55
CA TYR A 123 -0.57 12.65 -0.11
C TYR A 123 -1.54 13.17 -1.19
N SER A 124 -1.29 14.35 -1.78
CA SER A 124 -2.18 14.89 -2.81
C SER A 124 -2.24 13.99 -4.04
N MET A 125 -1.08 13.48 -4.49
CA MET A 125 -0.99 12.56 -5.62
C MET A 125 -1.67 11.21 -5.32
N GLY A 126 -1.58 10.70 -4.09
CA GLY A 126 -2.28 9.49 -3.69
C GLY A 126 -3.81 9.66 -3.67
N VAL A 127 -4.31 10.82 -3.22
CA VAL A 127 -5.73 11.13 -3.24
C VAL A 127 -6.25 11.27 -4.67
N GLU A 128 -5.51 11.95 -5.54
CA GLU A 128 -5.84 12.08 -6.96
C GLU A 128 -5.81 10.72 -7.67
N ALA A 129 -4.78 9.89 -7.42
CA ALA A 129 -4.72 8.53 -7.92
C ALA A 129 -5.94 7.71 -7.51
N TRP A 130 -6.37 7.79 -6.25
CA TRP A 130 -7.54 7.06 -5.75
C TRP A 130 -8.86 7.56 -6.36
N ASN A 131 -9.09 8.87 -6.34
CA ASN A 131 -10.38 9.46 -6.70
C ASN A 131 -10.57 9.59 -8.22
N GLU A 132 -9.51 9.83 -8.98
CA GLU A 132 -9.61 10.34 -10.36
C GLU A 132 -8.84 9.47 -11.34
N SER A 133 -7.52 9.32 -11.15
CA SER A 133 -6.69 8.64 -12.15
C SER A 133 -7.03 7.15 -12.25
N LEU A 134 -7.25 6.50 -11.11
CA LEU A 134 -7.78 5.13 -11.06
C LEU A 134 -9.29 5.10 -10.88
N ASN A 135 -9.87 6.08 -10.19
CA ASN A 135 -11.28 6.08 -9.78
C ASN A 135 -11.66 4.76 -9.07
N ILE A 136 -10.94 4.46 -8.00
CA ILE A 136 -11.10 3.22 -7.22
C ILE A 136 -12.54 2.98 -6.74
N PRO A 137 -13.31 3.99 -6.29
CA PRO A 137 -14.73 3.80 -5.96
C PRO A 137 -15.53 3.19 -7.11
N LEU A 138 -15.31 3.63 -8.35
CA LEU A 138 -15.93 3.05 -9.53
C LEU A 138 -15.35 1.68 -9.86
N LEU A 139 -14.03 1.52 -9.89
CA LEU A 139 -13.40 0.23 -10.19
C LEU A 139 -13.77 -0.87 -9.20
N ASN A 140 -14.07 -0.51 -7.96
CA ASN A 140 -14.42 -1.47 -6.94
C ASN A 140 -15.71 -2.24 -7.25
N SER A 141 -16.63 -1.68 -8.04
CA SER A 141 -17.81 -2.44 -8.50
C SER A 141 -17.43 -3.62 -9.39
N GLU A 142 -16.27 -3.56 -10.04
CA GLU A 142 -15.73 -4.61 -10.93
C GLU A 142 -14.73 -5.54 -10.22
N LEU A 143 -14.53 -5.39 -8.91
CA LEU A 143 -13.50 -6.13 -8.16
C LEU A 143 -13.71 -7.65 -8.25
N ASN A 144 -14.96 -8.12 -8.17
CA ASN A 144 -15.26 -9.55 -8.28
C ASN A 144 -14.89 -10.11 -9.67
N ASN A 145 -15.12 -9.31 -10.73
CA ASN A 145 -14.74 -9.68 -12.09
C ASN A 145 -13.21 -9.80 -12.20
N LEU A 146 -12.48 -8.84 -11.64
CA LEU A 146 -11.01 -8.90 -11.56
C LEU A 146 -10.52 -10.13 -10.77
N GLN A 147 -11.08 -10.39 -9.57
CA GLN A 147 -10.70 -11.52 -8.73
C GLN A 147 -10.89 -12.86 -9.46
N SER A 148 -11.97 -13.02 -10.21
CA SER A 148 -12.22 -14.24 -10.99
C SER A 148 -11.21 -14.46 -12.12
N LYS A 149 -10.65 -13.38 -12.70
CA LYS A 149 -9.62 -13.46 -13.76
C LYS A 149 -8.22 -13.76 -13.22
N ILE A 150 -7.89 -13.23 -12.05
CA ILE A 150 -6.56 -13.43 -11.43
C ILE A 150 -6.49 -14.75 -10.66
N GLY A 151 -7.62 -15.18 -10.08
CA GLY A 151 -7.71 -16.36 -9.23
C GLY A 151 -7.17 -16.13 -7.82
N SER A 152 -7.24 -17.19 -7.00
CA SER A 152 -6.68 -17.17 -5.63
C SER A 152 -5.20 -17.57 -5.65
N ILE A 153 -4.35 -16.75 -5.06
CA ILE A 153 -2.91 -17.02 -4.94
C ILE A 153 -2.57 -17.90 -3.72
N GLN A 154 -3.57 -18.27 -2.92
CA GLN A 154 -3.36 -18.87 -1.59
C GLN A 154 -2.72 -20.26 -1.67
N SER A 155 -3.03 -21.07 -2.69
CA SER A 155 -2.44 -22.40 -2.86
C SER A 155 -0.93 -22.34 -3.10
N ASN A 156 -0.48 -21.45 -3.99
CA ASN A 156 0.93 -21.20 -4.29
C ASN A 156 1.67 -20.65 -3.06
N VAL A 157 1.06 -19.72 -2.34
CA VAL A 157 1.62 -19.21 -1.09
C VAL A 157 1.80 -20.32 -0.06
N ASN A 158 0.77 -21.14 0.16
CA ASN A 158 0.83 -22.21 1.14
C ASN A 158 1.89 -23.25 0.78
N SER A 159 2.03 -23.60 -0.51
CA SER A 159 3.11 -24.50 -0.94
C SER A 159 4.49 -23.91 -0.69
N LYS A 160 4.70 -22.61 -0.95
CA LYS A 160 5.96 -21.93 -0.66
C LYS A 160 6.26 -21.88 0.85
N ILE A 161 5.25 -21.60 1.68
CA ILE A 161 5.40 -21.62 3.15
C ILE A 161 5.81 -23.03 3.61
N ASN A 162 5.12 -24.06 3.14
CA ASN A 162 5.42 -25.45 3.49
C ASN A 162 6.83 -25.86 3.02
N GLU A 163 7.26 -25.43 1.84
CA GLU A 163 8.63 -25.66 1.35
C GLU A 163 9.68 -25.02 2.27
N PHE A 164 9.45 -23.77 2.69
CA PHE A 164 10.31 -23.09 3.66
C PHE A 164 10.34 -23.80 5.02
N GLU A 165 9.18 -24.27 5.51
CA GLU A 165 9.10 -25.03 6.76
C GLU A 165 9.80 -26.39 6.64
N ASN A 166 9.68 -27.09 5.52
CA ASN A 166 10.40 -28.35 5.31
C ASN A 166 11.92 -28.13 5.28
N LYS A 167 12.38 -27.02 4.70
CA LYS A 167 13.80 -26.71 4.54
C LYS A 167 14.47 -26.19 5.81
N PHE A 168 13.74 -25.44 6.64
CA PHE A 168 14.30 -24.71 7.78
C PHE A 168 13.45 -24.80 9.08
N GLY A 169 12.51 -25.74 9.12
CA GLY A 169 11.57 -25.91 10.23
C GLY A 169 12.13 -26.74 11.38
N LEU A 170 11.22 -27.19 12.25
CA LEU A 170 11.58 -27.92 13.46
C LEU A 170 12.33 -29.23 13.16
N ASP A 171 11.89 -29.98 12.16
CA ASP A 171 12.52 -31.26 11.81
C ASP A 171 13.96 -31.06 11.32
N TYR A 172 14.19 -30.04 10.49
CA TYR A 172 15.53 -29.63 10.06
C TYR A 172 16.43 -29.21 11.23
N ILE A 173 15.88 -28.45 12.18
CA ILE A 173 16.63 -28.01 13.37
C ILE A 173 16.95 -29.23 14.25
N GLN A 174 16.02 -30.17 14.39
CA GLN A 174 16.20 -31.40 15.18
C GLN A 174 17.24 -32.32 14.54
N SER A 175 17.23 -32.51 13.22
CA SER A 175 18.25 -33.30 12.52
C SER A 175 19.64 -32.66 12.65
N THR A 176 19.71 -31.32 12.65
CA THR A 176 20.95 -30.58 12.88
C THR A 176 21.45 -30.75 14.33
N ILE A 177 20.55 -30.77 15.32
CA ILE A 177 20.91 -31.06 16.71
C ILE A 177 21.49 -32.47 16.82
N GLN A 178 20.83 -33.47 16.24
CA GLN A 178 21.27 -34.87 16.28
C GLN A 178 22.63 -35.07 15.63
N SER A 179 22.88 -34.43 14.48
CA SER A 179 24.18 -34.53 13.80
C SER A 179 25.31 -33.88 14.59
N LEU A 180 25.06 -32.78 15.30
CA LEU A 180 26.03 -32.14 16.19
C LEU A 180 26.24 -32.93 17.49
N GLU A 181 25.22 -33.59 18.03
CA GLU A 181 25.32 -34.45 19.22
C GLU A 181 26.15 -35.70 18.95
N ALA A 182 26.08 -36.26 17.74
CA ALA A 182 26.87 -37.42 17.33
C ALA A 182 28.39 -37.18 17.39
N LEU A 183 28.84 -35.92 17.43
CA LEU A 183 30.25 -35.56 17.59
C LEU A 183 30.76 -35.76 19.03
N GLY A 184 29.86 -36.00 20.00
CA GLY A 184 30.19 -36.41 21.36
C GLY A 184 31.15 -35.46 22.11
N GLU A 185 32.03 -36.03 22.92
CA GLU A 185 33.00 -35.29 23.75
C GLU A 185 34.11 -34.59 22.92
N SER A 186 34.30 -35.01 21.66
CA SER A 186 35.30 -34.44 20.74
C SER A 186 34.87 -33.09 20.13
N ALA A 187 33.65 -32.64 20.42
CA ALA A 187 33.10 -31.40 19.90
C ALA A 187 33.85 -30.17 20.44
N THR A 188 34.15 -29.23 19.54
CA THR A 188 34.73 -27.94 19.90
C THR A 188 33.76 -27.09 20.74
N GLU A 189 34.29 -26.14 21.52
CA GLU A 189 33.45 -25.19 22.28
C GLU A 189 32.47 -24.42 21.39
N THR A 190 32.83 -24.16 20.13
CA THR A 190 31.94 -23.54 19.14
C THR A 190 30.72 -24.41 18.85
N ILE A 191 30.92 -25.72 18.66
CA ILE A 191 29.85 -26.69 18.39
C ILE A 191 28.95 -26.84 19.61
N LYS A 192 29.53 -26.95 20.82
CA LYS A 192 28.76 -26.99 22.08
C LYS A 192 27.90 -25.75 22.26
N ASN A 193 28.45 -24.56 21.98
CA ASN A 193 27.72 -23.30 22.04
C ASN A 193 26.59 -23.23 21.00
N GLN A 194 26.81 -23.72 19.78
CA GLN A 194 25.78 -23.80 18.76
C GLN A 194 24.66 -24.76 19.18
N LEU A 195 25.01 -25.94 19.68
CA LEU A 195 24.07 -26.93 20.19
C LEU A 195 23.19 -26.36 21.30
N TYR A 196 23.80 -25.66 22.27
CA TYR A 196 23.06 -24.97 23.33
C TYR A 196 22.07 -23.94 22.76
N ARG A 197 22.50 -23.12 21.79
CA ARG A 197 21.64 -22.13 21.14
C ARG A 197 20.47 -22.80 20.41
N LEU A 198 20.72 -23.87 19.65
CA LEU A 198 19.71 -24.61 18.92
C LEU A 198 18.69 -25.26 19.86
N LYS A 199 19.13 -25.93 20.92
CA LYS A 199 18.22 -26.51 21.94
C LYS A 199 17.37 -25.44 22.61
N ALA A 200 17.97 -24.31 23.01
CA ALA A 200 17.24 -23.19 23.58
C ALA A 200 16.28 -22.54 22.58
N PHE A 201 16.59 -22.62 21.29
CA PHE A 201 15.77 -22.10 20.20
C PHE A 201 14.56 -23.01 19.92
N VAL A 202 14.76 -24.34 19.81
CA VAL A 202 13.68 -25.34 19.71
C VAL A 202 12.72 -25.17 20.88
N LYS A 203 13.23 -25.09 22.12
CA LYS A 203 12.40 -24.88 23.32
C LYS A 203 11.52 -23.63 23.21
N LYS A 204 12.03 -22.54 22.62
CA LYS A 204 11.24 -21.32 22.39
C LYS A 204 10.16 -21.54 21.35
N LEU A 205 10.48 -22.20 20.23
CA LEU A 205 9.52 -22.48 19.15
C LEU A 205 8.40 -23.43 19.60
N THR A 206 8.71 -24.43 20.42
CA THR A 206 7.70 -25.33 20.99
C THR A 206 6.83 -24.63 22.03
N ASN A 207 7.42 -23.80 22.91
CA ASN A 207 6.67 -23.08 23.94
C ASN A 207 5.76 -21.97 23.38
N GLN A 208 6.07 -21.43 22.19
CA GLN A 208 5.17 -20.54 21.47
C GLN A 208 3.86 -21.20 21.03
N SER A 209 3.76 -22.54 21.10
CA SER A 209 2.55 -23.31 20.78
C SER A 209 1.56 -23.42 21.95
N SER A 210 2.00 -23.14 23.19
CA SER A 210 1.23 -23.43 24.41
C SER A 210 0.61 -22.21 25.09
N ASN A 211 1.09 -21.00 24.77
CA ASN A 211 0.59 -19.76 25.36
C ASN A 211 0.04 -18.84 24.27
N ASN A 212 -1.27 -18.61 24.34
CA ASN A 212 -2.08 -17.53 23.75
C ASN A 212 -3.24 -18.01 22.87
N GLN A 213 -4.18 -18.74 23.48
CA GLN A 213 -5.61 -18.51 23.20
C GLN A 213 -6.05 -17.28 24.01
N GLN A 214 -5.49 -16.11 23.72
CA GLN A 214 -6.22 -14.88 24.01
C GLN A 214 -7.17 -14.69 22.85
N SER A 215 -8.47 -14.72 23.17
CA SER A 215 -9.55 -14.37 22.27
C SER A 215 -9.17 -13.08 21.53
N LEU A 216 -8.78 -13.26 20.27
CA LEU A 216 -8.82 -12.20 19.30
C LEU A 216 -10.28 -11.75 19.29
N ASN A 217 -10.56 -10.58 19.88
CA ASN A 217 -11.55 -9.71 19.27
C ASN A 217 -10.97 -9.44 17.90
N ALA A 218 -11.27 -10.34 16.96
CA ALA A 218 -10.96 -10.17 15.58
C ALA A 218 -11.57 -8.83 15.22
N ILE A 219 -10.72 -7.85 14.94
CA ILE A 219 -11.11 -6.82 14.02
C ILE A 219 -11.29 -7.59 12.72
N GLN A 220 -12.49 -8.16 12.53
CA GLN A 220 -12.96 -8.64 11.25
C GLN A 220 -13.10 -7.38 10.40
N ILE A 221 -12.00 -6.93 9.80
CA ILE A 221 -12.11 -6.06 8.65
C ILE A 221 -12.54 -6.99 7.52
N ASN A 222 -13.86 -7.16 7.43
CA ASN A 222 -14.49 -7.80 6.30
C ASN A 222 -14.34 -6.84 5.11
N TYR A 223 -13.24 -6.97 4.36
CA TYR A 223 -13.00 -6.15 3.16
C TYR A 223 -14.03 -6.41 2.05
N ASN A 224 -14.90 -7.40 2.22
CA ASN A 224 -15.98 -7.69 1.27
C ASN A 224 -17.20 -6.77 1.41
N SER A 225 -17.21 -5.76 2.28
CA SER A 225 -18.30 -4.77 2.31
C SER A 225 -17.94 -3.37 2.82
N LEU A 226 -16.68 -2.94 2.74
CA LEU A 226 -16.37 -1.52 2.92
C LEU A 226 -16.88 -0.78 1.69
N VAL A 227 -17.86 0.11 1.88
CA VAL A 227 -18.29 1.05 0.85
C VAL A 227 -17.08 1.89 0.47
N ILE A 228 -16.39 1.48 -0.61
CA ILE A 228 -15.24 2.19 -1.13
C ILE A 228 -15.74 3.54 -1.65
N SER A 229 -15.30 4.59 -0.98
CA SER A 229 -15.76 5.95 -1.20
C SER A 229 -14.59 6.84 -1.62
N PRO A 230 -14.86 7.97 -2.29
CA PRO A 230 -13.84 8.97 -2.53
C PRO A 230 -13.12 9.42 -1.24
N ILE A 231 -11.81 9.61 -1.30
CA ILE A 231 -11.05 10.14 -0.17
C ILE A 231 -11.29 11.66 -0.10
N LYS A 232 -11.81 12.13 1.03
CA LYS A 232 -11.94 13.56 1.31
C LYS A 232 -10.54 14.16 1.54
N PRO A 233 -10.10 15.13 0.72
CA PRO A 233 -8.79 15.76 0.87
C PRO A 233 -8.70 16.59 2.16
N VAL A 234 -7.55 16.54 2.82
CA VAL A 234 -7.22 17.32 4.02
C VAL A 234 -6.23 18.42 3.65
N ARG A 235 -6.53 19.66 4.06
CA ARG A 235 -5.71 20.85 3.74
C ARG A 235 -4.27 20.77 4.23
N ILE A 236 -4.07 20.26 5.46
CA ILE A 236 -2.76 20.07 6.09
C ILE A 236 -2.74 18.63 6.57
N PRO A 237 -2.35 17.68 5.70
CA PRO A 237 -2.35 16.26 6.05
C PRO A 237 -1.27 15.99 7.10
N ASN A 238 -1.58 15.18 8.09
CA ASN A 238 -0.63 14.61 9.03
C ASN A 238 -0.01 13.33 8.44
N LEU A 239 1.05 12.80 9.08
CA LEU A 239 1.69 11.57 8.61
C LEU A 239 0.73 10.37 8.60
N THR A 240 -0.24 10.32 9.53
CA THR A 240 -1.32 9.31 9.52
C THR A 240 -2.15 9.37 8.24
N ASP A 241 -2.44 10.57 7.72
CA ASP A 241 -3.23 10.74 6.50
C ASP A 241 -2.44 10.26 5.27
N VAL A 242 -1.16 10.63 5.20
CA VAL A 242 -0.23 10.20 4.14
C VAL A 242 -0.11 8.68 4.09
N VAL A 243 0.19 8.06 5.24
CA VAL A 243 0.28 6.60 5.37
C VAL A 243 -1.08 5.95 5.12
N GLY A 244 -2.17 6.59 5.54
CA GLY A 244 -3.54 6.11 5.37
C GLY A 244 -3.96 5.98 3.91
N VAL A 245 -3.67 6.97 3.07
CA VAL A 245 -3.97 6.91 1.61
C VAL A 245 -3.17 5.79 0.95
N ILE A 246 -1.88 5.69 1.24
CA ILE A 246 -1.02 4.62 0.69
C ILE A 246 -1.49 3.24 1.17
N HIS A 247 -1.94 3.14 2.43
CA HIS A 247 -2.48 1.90 2.99
C HIS A 247 -3.80 1.49 2.35
N GLN A 248 -4.69 2.44 2.05
CA GLN A 248 -5.93 2.16 1.32
C GLN A 248 -5.63 1.64 -0.09
N LEU A 249 -4.72 2.31 -0.82
CA LEU A 249 -4.25 1.84 -2.14
C LEU A 249 -3.68 0.40 -2.06
N ALA A 250 -2.81 0.15 -1.07
CA ALA A 250 -2.22 -1.16 -0.85
C ALA A 250 -3.29 -2.23 -0.57
N GLY A 251 -4.23 -1.95 0.32
CA GLY A 251 -5.31 -2.86 0.67
C GLY A 251 -6.20 -3.18 -0.54
N TRP A 252 -6.57 -2.17 -1.32
CA TRP A 252 -7.40 -2.35 -2.51
C TRP A 252 -6.69 -3.19 -3.58
N PHE A 253 -5.46 -2.84 -3.97
CA PHE A 253 -4.70 -3.63 -4.96
C PHE A 253 -4.45 -5.06 -4.50
N LEU A 254 -4.14 -5.28 -3.22
CA LEU A 254 -3.94 -6.63 -2.69
C LEU A 254 -5.23 -7.45 -2.67
N SER A 255 -6.39 -6.80 -2.51
CA SER A 255 -7.69 -7.48 -2.52
C SER A 255 -8.03 -8.11 -3.88
N ILE A 256 -7.44 -7.61 -4.97
CA ILE A 256 -7.62 -8.17 -6.32
C ILE A 256 -7.10 -9.63 -6.38
N PHE A 257 -6.12 -9.99 -5.57
CA PHE A 257 -5.51 -11.34 -5.54
C PHE A 257 -6.24 -12.34 -4.62
N SER A 258 -7.42 -11.99 -4.10
CA SER A 258 -8.23 -12.87 -3.24
C SER A 258 -7.48 -13.41 -2.01
N ILE A 259 -6.70 -12.55 -1.35
CA ILE A 259 -5.92 -12.89 -0.15
C ILE A 259 -6.84 -12.93 1.08
N SER A 260 -6.60 -13.87 2.00
CA SER A 260 -7.35 -13.94 3.26
C SER A 260 -7.24 -12.63 4.07
N GLY A 261 -8.33 -12.20 4.71
CA GLY A 261 -8.39 -10.91 5.41
C GLY A 261 -7.32 -10.74 6.51
N GLN A 262 -6.94 -11.83 7.20
CA GLN A 262 -5.90 -11.80 8.22
C GLN A 262 -4.50 -11.52 7.64
N ALA A 263 -4.17 -12.13 6.50
CA ALA A 263 -2.92 -11.88 5.79
C ALA A 263 -2.92 -10.51 5.12
N LEU A 264 -4.06 -10.08 4.58
CA LEU A 264 -4.22 -8.83 3.85
C LEU A 264 -3.77 -7.61 4.69
N THR A 265 -4.16 -7.51 5.97
CA THR A 265 -3.76 -6.38 6.82
C THR A 265 -2.24 -6.30 7.02
N ALA A 266 -1.57 -7.44 7.28
CA ALA A 266 -0.12 -7.48 7.45
C ALA A 266 0.60 -7.10 6.14
N LEU A 267 0.09 -7.60 5.01
CA LEU A 267 0.65 -7.34 3.68
C LEU A 267 0.41 -5.90 3.25
N ALA A 268 -0.75 -5.32 3.54
CA ALA A 268 -1.05 -3.92 3.25
C ALA A 268 -0.07 -3.00 3.97
N HIS A 269 0.17 -3.18 5.28
CA HIS A 269 1.21 -2.42 5.99
C HIS A 269 2.63 -2.68 5.44
N THR A 270 2.91 -3.89 4.95
CA THR A 270 4.20 -4.21 4.33
C THR A 270 4.38 -3.42 3.03
N VAL A 271 3.39 -3.44 2.13
CA VAL A 271 3.37 -2.64 0.90
C VAL A 271 3.45 -1.15 1.22
N THR A 272 2.68 -0.66 2.19
CA THR A 272 2.74 0.74 2.64
C THR A 272 4.16 1.10 3.08
N SER A 273 4.84 0.23 3.84
CA SER A 273 6.23 0.46 4.23
C SER A 273 7.19 0.50 3.03
N VAL A 274 6.96 -0.28 1.97
CA VAL A 274 7.77 -0.27 0.74
C VAL A 274 7.56 1.06 0.00
N VAL A 275 6.31 1.45 -0.23
CA VAL A 275 5.96 2.69 -0.94
C VAL A 275 6.45 3.91 -0.18
N CYS A 276 6.17 4.00 1.13
CA CYS A 276 6.66 5.09 1.99
C CYS A 276 8.18 5.23 1.92
N LYS A 277 8.92 4.12 1.85
CA LYS A 277 10.38 4.16 1.74
C LYS A 277 10.83 4.68 0.37
N ALA A 278 10.16 4.27 -0.70
CA ALA A 278 10.46 4.75 -2.06
C ALA A 278 10.27 6.26 -2.19
N ILE A 279 9.26 6.82 -1.53
CA ILE A 279 8.97 8.26 -1.54
C ILE A 279 9.76 9.06 -0.47
N GLY A 280 10.61 8.41 0.32
CA GLY A 280 11.40 9.06 1.37
C GLY A 280 10.64 9.41 2.65
N SER A 281 9.42 8.88 2.82
CA SER A 281 8.57 9.13 3.98
C SER A 281 9.06 8.43 5.25
N VAL A 282 9.03 9.15 6.37
CA VAL A 282 9.26 8.58 7.72
C VAL A 282 8.20 7.55 8.12
N GLY A 283 7.04 7.56 7.44
CA GLY A 283 5.94 6.60 7.63
C GLY A 283 6.31 5.14 7.31
N ALA A 284 7.42 4.91 6.60
CA ALA A 284 7.96 3.57 6.35
C ALA A 284 8.28 2.84 7.66
N ASN A 285 8.89 3.53 8.62
CA ASN A 285 9.24 2.92 9.90
C ASN A 285 8.00 2.56 10.72
N ALA A 286 6.99 3.43 10.73
CA ALA A 286 5.72 3.18 11.41
C ALA A 286 5.05 1.91 10.85
N SER A 287 4.86 1.86 9.53
CA SER A 287 4.22 0.75 8.83
C SER A 287 4.96 -0.58 9.02
N ARG A 288 6.31 -0.57 9.08
CA ARG A 288 7.11 -1.75 9.44
C ARG A 288 6.77 -2.33 10.81
N TYR A 289 6.60 -1.47 11.82
CA TYR A 289 6.26 -1.92 13.17
C TYR A 289 4.80 -2.37 13.28
N LEU A 290 3.88 -1.72 12.56
CA LEU A 290 2.49 -2.15 12.43
C LEU A 290 2.40 -3.55 11.81
N ALA A 291 3.08 -3.78 10.67
CA ALA A 291 3.13 -5.10 10.03
C ALA A 291 3.71 -6.18 10.97
N ALA A 292 4.82 -5.87 11.65
CA ALA A 292 5.42 -6.79 12.63
C ALA A 292 4.48 -7.07 13.83
N GLY A 293 3.72 -6.08 14.27
CA GLY A 293 2.73 -6.20 15.34
C GLY A 293 1.57 -7.10 14.94
N VAL A 294 1.03 -6.93 13.73
CA VAL A 294 -0.03 -7.79 13.17
C VAL A 294 0.45 -9.24 13.02
N LEU A 295 1.67 -9.46 12.54
CA LEU A 295 2.22 -10.83 12.46
C LEU A 295 2.43 -11.45 13.84
N LYS A 296 2.75 -10.66 14.88
CA LYS A 296 2.84 -11.15 16.25
C LYS A 296 1.49 -11.52 16.85
N SER A 297 0.43 -10.78 16.53
CA SER A 297 -0.93 -11.10 16.99
C SER A 297 -1.55 -12.27 16.24
N LEU A 298 -0.97 -12.67 15.11
CA LEU A 298 -1.44 -13.79 14.27
C LEU A 298 -0.37 -14.89 14.15
N PRO A 299 0.01 -15.56 15.26
CA PRO A 299 1.05 -16.58 15.25
C PRO A 299 0.74 -17.76 14.33
N GLN A 300 -0.53 -18.02 14.02
CA GLN A 300 -0.97 -19.06 13.07
C GLN A 300 -0.51 -18.81 11.63
N LEU A 301 -0.22 -17.57 11.25
CA LEU A 301 0.26 -17.23 9.92
C LEU A 301 1.79 -17.36 9.80
N VAL A 302 2.50 -17.37 10.94
CA VAL A 302 3.96 -17.28 10.97
C VAL A 302 4.57 -18.67 11.09
N PRO A 303 5.22 -19.18 10.02
CA PRO A 303 5.82 -20.51 10.04
C PRO A 303 6.97 -20.63 11.05
N LYS A 304 7.20 -21.85 11.55
CA LYS A 304 8.23 -22.11 12.57
C LYS A 304 9.60 -22.33 11.94
N VAL A 305 10.16 -21.28 11.35
CA VAL A 305 11.44 -21.32 10.62
C VAL A 305 12.58 -20.72 11.43
N GLY A 306 13.74 -21.37 11.46
CA GLY A 306 14.93 -20.79 12.08
C GLY A 306 16.26 -21.33 11.60
N SER A 307 17.31 -20.57 11.89
CA SER A 307 18.63 -20.80 11.32
C SER A 307 19.30 -22.04 11.89
N ALA A 308 20.15 -22.69 11.08
CA ALA A 308 20.98 -23.82 11.49
C ALA A 308 21.94 -23.47 12.63
N THR A 309 22.15 -22.17 12.87
CA THR A 309 22.98 -21.63 13.96
C THR A 309 22.18 -21.30 15.23
N GLY A 310 20.83 -21.37 15.19
CA GLY A 310 19.94 -20.99 16.29
C GLY A 310 19.99 -19.50 16.64
N THR A 311 20.48 -18.66 15.72
CA THR A 311 20.72 -17.22 15.97
C THR A 311 19.61 -16.32 15.43
N LEU A 312 18.86 -16.79 14.43
CA LEU A 312 17.83 -16.01 13.76
C LEU A 312 16.55 -16.84 13.58
N PHE A 313 15.43 -16.28 14.03
CA PHE A 313 14.10 -16.76 13.65
C PHE A 313 13.69 -16.10 12.32
N GLY A 314 13.27 -16.94 11.37
CA GLY A 314 12.94 -16.54 10.00
C GLY A 314 11.45 -16.65 9.67
N GLY A 315 10.57 -16.94 10.62
CA GLY A 315 9.15 -17.18 10.34
C GLY A 315 8.46 -16.01 9.63
N ALA A 316 8.62 -14.78 10.14
CA ALA A 316 8.02 -13.60 9.51
C ALA A 316 8.64 -13.33 8.13
N TRP A 317 9.92 -13.64 7.93
CA TRP A 317 10.56 -13.58 6.62
C TRP A 317 9.94 -14.58 5.65
N ALA A 318 9.82 -15.86 6.04
CA ALA A 318 9.27 -16.92 5.20
C ALA A 318 7.82 -16.62 4.77
N PHE A 319 6.98 -16.17 5.70
CA PHE A 319 5.61 -15.72 5.38
C PHE A 319 5.62 -14.58 4.36
N LEU A 320 6.37 -13.51 4.61
CA LEU A 320 6.41 -12.36 3.71
C LEU A 320 7.04 -12.71 2.35
N MET A 321 7.98 -13.65 2.31
CA MET A 321 8.65 -14.06 1.07
C MET A 321 7.76 -14.89 0.16
N ALA A 322 6.85 -15.69 0.74
CA ALA A 322 5.82 -16.35 -0.05
C ALA A 322 4.92 -15.34 -0.79
N TYR A 323 4.66 -14.18 -0.19
CA TYR A 323 3.87 -13.10 -0.78
C TYR A 323 4.69 -12.03 -1.53
N ALA A 324 6.02 -12.08 -1.46
CA ALA A 324 6.86 -10.97 -1.91
C ALA A 324 6.73 -10.58 -3.39
N PRO A 325 6.47 -11.51 -4.33
CA PRO A 325 6.13 -11.12 -5.70
C PRO A 325 4.96 -10.13 -5.72
N TYR A 326 3.87 -10.44 -5.02
CA TYR A 326 2.68 -9.61 -4.99
C TYR A 326 2.92 -8.29 -4.25
N ILE A 327 3.71 -8.32 -3.17
CA ILE A 327 4.11 -7.10 -2.44
C ILE A 327 4.89 -6.15 -3.37
N ALA A 328 5.88 -6.67 -4.10
CA ALA A 328 6.71 -5.87 -5.01
C ALA A 328 5.88 -5.31 -6.17
N LEU A 329 5.02 -6.14 -6.77
CA LEU A 329 4.10 -5.71 -7.82
C LEU A 329 3.21 -4.56 -7.35
N VAL A 330 2.48 -4.77 -6.25
CA VAL A 330 1.52 -3.76 -5.76
C VAL A 330 2.25 -2.48 -5.39
N ALA A 331 3.43 -2.56 -4.77
CA ALA A 331 4.25 -1.38 -4.51
C ALA A 331 4.63 -0.65 -5.81
N GLY A 332 5.04 -1.38 -6.86
CA GLY A 332 5.32 -0.81 -8.18
C GLY A 332 4.10 -0.14 -8.82
N LEU A 333 2.93 -0.80 -8.78
CA LEU A 333 1.67 -0.26 -9.30
C LEU A 333 1.27 1.03 -8.58
N ILE A 334 1.41 1.08 -7.25
CA ILE A 334 1.12 2.30 -6.47
C ILE A 334 2.09 3.42 -6.82
N LEU A 335 3.39 3.13 -6.93
CA LEU A 335 4.38 4.14 -7.30
C LEU A 335 4.13 4.70 -8.71
N ILE A 336 3.70 3.86 -9.65
CA ILE A 336 3.30 4.31 -10.98
C ILE A 336 2.02 5.11 -10.88
N ALA A 337 0.98 4.63 -10.18
CA ALA A 337 -0.27 5.35 -10.02
C ALA A 337 -0.05 6.75 -9.42
N ILE A 338 0.82 6.89 -8.42
CA ILE A 338 1.20 8.18 -7.83
C ILE A 338 2.01 9.05 -8.82
N LYS A 339 2.85 8.45 -9.65
CA LYS A 339 3.62 9.17 -10.69
C LYS A 339 2.76 9.58 -11.88
N TRP A 340 1.75 8.77 -12.19
CA TRP A 340 0.79 8.90 -13.27
C TRP A 340 -0.42 9.75 -12.90
N SER A 341 -0.63 9.95 -11.60
CA SER A 341 -1.58 10.91 -11.11
C SER A 341 -1.25 12.22 -11.83
N LYS A 342 -2.18 12.62 -12.69
CA LYS A 342 -2.02 13.77 -13.54
C LYS A 342 -1.84 14.89 -12.55
N LYS A 343 -0.69 15.57 -12.56
CA LYS A 343 -0.54 16.89 -11.94
C LYS A 343 -1.59 17.80 -12.57
N THR A 344 -2.82 17.65 -12.13
CA THR A 344 -3.97 18.33 -12.66
C THR A 344 -3.68 19.70 -12.13
N LYS A 345 -3.19 20.58 -13.01
CA LYS A 345 -3.09 21.99 -12.68
C LYS A 345 -4.53 22.41 -12.47
N LEU A 346 -4.99 22.25 -11.24
CA LEU A 346 -6.27 22.75 -10.83
C LEU A 346 -6.20 24.24 -11.16
N GLY A 347 -7.14 24.66 -12.00
CA GLY A 347 -7.20 26.02 -12.45
C GLY A 347 -7.34 27.02 -11.30
N GLU A 348 -7.17 28.30 -11.60
CA GLU A 348 -7.16 29.36 -10.59
C GLU A 348 -8.58 29.77 -10.17
N PHE A 349 -9.60 29.44 -10.96
CA PHE A 349 -10.97 29.93 -10.78
C PHE A 349 -11.89 28.79 -10.35
N ILE A 350 -12.59 28.97 -9.24
CA ILE A 350 -13.58 28.03 -8.70
C ILE A 350 -14.96 28.67 -8.81
N TYR A 351 -15.88 27.97 -9.46
CA TYR A 351 -17.30 28.30 -9.53
C TYR A 351 -18.09 27.21 -8.82
N LEU A 352 -18.93 27.59 -7.88
CA LEU A 352 -19.89 26.72 -7.20
C LEU A 352 -21.30 27.14 -7.62
N ILE A 353 -22.08 26.20 -8.13
CA ILE A 353 -23.41 26.47 -8.69
C ILE A 353 -24.41 25.52 -8.04
N GLY A 354 -25.32 26.09 -7.26
CA GLY A 354 -26.38 25.36 -6.58
C GLY A 354 -27.75 25.69 -7.15
N THR A 355 -28.53 24.69 -7.53
CA THR A 355 -29.91 24.87 -8.01
C THR A 355 -30.94 24.24 -7.09
N THR A 356 -32.09 24.89 -7.00
CA THR A 356 -33.30 24.39 -6.32
C THR A 356 -34.41 24.20 -7.36
N ASN A 357 -35.45 23.43 -7.04
CA ASN A 357 -36.53 23.10 -7.99
C ASN A 357 -37.18 24.34 -8.66
N ASN A 358 -37.29 25.46 -7.94
CA ASN A 358 -38.03 26.66 -8.38
C ASN A 358 -37.30 27.96 -8.05
N GLY A 359 -36.05 28.13 -8.49
CA GLY A 359 -35.32 29.38 -8.28
C GLY A 359 -34.12 29.52 -9.19
N ASN A 360 -33.65 30.76 -9.32
CA ASN A 360 -32.38 31.04 -10.00
C ASN A 360 -31.24 30.29 -9.28
N PRO A 361 -30.21 29.85 -10.03
CA PRO A 361 -29.02 29.27 -9.42
C PRO A 361 -28.38 30.23 -8.42
N ASP A 362 -27.93 29.72 -7.28
CA ASP A 362 -27.00 30.45 -6.43
C ASP A 362 -25.58 30.22 -6.94
N LEU A 363 -24.75 31.27 -6.90
CA LEU A 363 -23.37 31.26 -7.39
C LEU A 363 -22.39 31.58 -6.27
N GLY A 364 -21.37 30.73 -6.12
CA GLY A 364 -20.15 31.03 -5.39
C GLY A 364 -18.98 31.15 -6.35
N PHE A 365 -18.24 32.26 -6.30
CA PHE A 365 -17.02 32.43 -7.06
C PHE A 365 -15.81 32.62 -6.14
N ALA A 366 -14.70 31.97 -6.45
CA ALA A 366 -13.44 32.19 -5.75
C ALA A 366 -12.26 32.06 -6.71
N ARG A 367 -11.22 32.87 -6.46
CA ARG A 367 -9.90 32.70 -7.07
C ARG A 367 -8.94 32.11 -6.04
N VAL A 368 -8.18 31.12 -6.44
CA VAL A 368 -7.13 30.52 -5.61
C VAL A 368 -5.81 31.24 -5.89
N ALA A 369 -5.23 31.85 -4.87
CA ALA A 369 -3.87 32.39 -4.93
C ALA A 369 -2.91 31.47 -4.14
N GLN A 370 -1.88 30.96 -4.82
CA GLN A 370 -0.73 30.27 -4.21
C GLN A 370 -1.08 29.09 -3.27
N MET A 371 -1.99 28.20 -3.69
CA MET A 371 -2.29 26.95 -2.97
C MET A 371 -1.82 25.73 -3.75
N ASN A 372 -1.41 24.69 -3.04
CA ASN A 372 -1.15 23.38 -3.65
C ASN A 372 -2.46 22.63 -3.92
N GLU A 373 -2.38 21.50 -4.64
CA GLU A 373 -3.56 20.75 -5.07
C GLU A 373 -4.45 20.30 -3.89
N ALA A 374 -3.86 19.73 -2.83
CA ALA A 374 -4.62 19.30 -1.65
C ALA A 374 -5.35 20.47 -0.97
N GLN A 375 -4.71 21.63 -0.89
CA GLN A 375 -5.29 22.83 -0.34
C GLN A 375 -6.44 23.35 -1.19
N ILE A 376 -6.31 23.35 -2.52
CA ILE A 376 -7.40 23.73 -3.44
C ILE A 376 -8.58 22.79 -3.24
N ARG A 377 -8.36 21.48 -3.26
CA ARG A 377 -9.45 20.50 -3.12
C ARG A 377 -10.16 20.60 -1.78
N SER A 378 -9.42 20.76 -0.68
CA SER A 378 -10.02 21.02 0.64
C SER A 378 -10.78 22.34 0.67
N TYR A 379 -10.23 23.40 0.06
CA TYR A 379 -10.86 24.71 0.01
C TYR A 379 -12.20 24.69 -0.72
N ILE A 380 -12.33 23.93 -1.82
CA ILE A 380 -13.60 23.83 -2.54
C ILE A 380 -14.68 23.21 -1.66
N ILE A 381 -14.34 22.19 -0.88
CA ILE A 381 -15.29 21.56 0.06
C ILE A 381 -15.68 22.55 1.15
N ASP A 382 -14.71 23.28 1.72
CA ASP A 382 -14.98 24.31 2.72
C ASP A 382 -15.83 25.45 2.13
N PHE A 383 -15.60 25.80 0.86
CA PHE A 383 -16.37 26.82 0.14
C PHE A 383 -17.80 26.35 -0.13
N ALA A 384 -17.99 25.09 -0.53
CA ALA A 384 -19.30 24.48 -0.70
C ALA A 384 -20.11 24.44 0.60
N ASN A 385 -19.46 24.09 1.71
CA ASN A 385 -20.10 24.14 3.03
C ASN A 385 -20.47 25.57 3.45
N ARG A 386 -19.60 26.56 3.19
CA ARG A 386 -19.92 27.97 3.46
C ARG A 386 -21.11 28.44 2.64
N MET A 387 -21.16 28.14 1.35
CA MET A 387 -22.27 28.53 0.48
C MET A 387 -23.61 27.98 0.97
N ILE A 388 -23.66 26.74 1.46
CA ILE A 388 -24.89 26.16 2.03
C ILE A 388 -25.25 26.80 3.36
N ASN A 389 -24.27 27.03 4.23
CA ASN A 389 -24.50 27.65 5.53
C ASN A 389 -24.97 29.11 5.41
N GLU A 390 -24.45 29.84 4.42
CA GLU A 390 -24.80 31.23 4.15
C GLU A 390 -26.15 31.35 3.41
N SER A 391 -26.42 30.48 2.44
CA SER A 391 -27.70 30.52 1.70
C SER A 391 -28.86 29.94 2.50
N LEU A 392 -28.59 29.09 3.50
CA LEU A 392 -29.58 28.32 4.28
C LEU A 392 -30.52 27.48 3.38
N LYS A 393 -30.08 27.13 2.17
CA LYS A 393 -30.83 26.33 1.21
C LYS A 393 -30.26 24.93 1.08
N THR A 394 -31.13 23.97 0.78
CA THR A 394 -30.73 22.64 0.33
C THR A 394 -30.80 22.60 -1.19
N TYR A 395 -29.65 22.44 -1.85
CA TYR A 395 -29.57 22.33 -3.30
C TYR A 395 -29.94 20.92 -3.75
N GLN A 396 -30.70 20.81 -4.84
CA GLN A 396 -31.00 19.54 -5.49
C GLN A 396 -29.87 19.12 -6.42
N ASN A 397 -29.30 20.10 -7.13
CA ASN A 397 -28.06 19.91 -7.88
C ASN A 397 -27.05 20.92 -7.38
N PHE A 398 -25.89 20.43 -6.94
CA PHE A 398 -24.80 21.28 -6.50
C PHE A 398 -23.51 20.87 -7.20
N TYR A 399 -22.96 21.75 -8.02
CA TYR A 399 -21.77 21.48 -8.81
C TYR A 399 -20.66 22.47 -8.50
N GLY A 400 -19.42 22.02 -8.58
CA GLY A 400 -18.24 22.86 -8.55
C GLY A 400 -17.39 22.68 -9.80
N PHE A 401 -17.03 23.78 -10.45
CA PHE A 401 -16.17 23.81 -11.62
C PHE A 401 -14.88 24.53 -11.28
N ILE A 402 -13.76 23.96 -11.71
CA ILE A 402 -12.46 24.61 -11.64
C ILE A 402 -11.97 24.91 -13.04
N LEU A 403 -11.72 26.18 -13.35
CA LEU A 403 -11.29 26.64 -14.66
C LEU A 403 -9.85 27.15 -14.63
N ASN A 404 -9.08 26.81 -15.66
CA ASN A 404 -7.75 27.37 -15.88
C ASN A 404 -7.81 28.81 -16.41
N ASN A 405 -6.64 29.44 -16.62
CA ASN A 405 -6.55 30.82 -17.13
C ASN A 405 -7.08 30.96 -18.57
N SER A 406 -7.23 29.86 -19.30
CA SER A 406 -7.84 29.79 -20.63
C SER A 406 -9.36 29.50 -20.57
N GLN A 407 -9.96 29.52 -19.38
CA GLN A 407 -11.37 29.18 -19.13
C GLN A 407 -11.77 27.73 -19.46
N GLU A 408 -10.81 26.82 -19.58
CA GLU A 408 -11.10 25.40 -19.79
C GLU A 408 -11.38 24.72 -18.44
N ILE A 409 -12.37 23.84 -18.42
CA ILE A 409 -12.77 23.09 -17.22
C ILE A 409 -11.71 22.03 -16.90
N THR A 410 -10.97 22.28 -15.82
CA THR A 410 -9.95 21.35 -15.32
C THR A 410 -10.52 20.29 -14.39
N LEU A 411 -11.53 20.65 -13.60
CA LEU A 411 -12.21 19.73 -12.67
C LEU A 411 -13.69 20.08 -12.57
N CYS A 412 -14.53 19.05 -12.47
CA CYS A 412 -15.94 19.19 -12.15
C CYS A 412 -16.28 18.25 -10.99
N LEU A 413 -16.92 18.79 -9.95
CA LEU A 413 -17.29 18.07 -8.73
C LEU A 413 -18.82 18.15 -8.55
N ASN A 414 -19.43 17.03 -8.20
CA ASN A 414 -20.81 16.95 -7.75
C ASN A 414 -20.85 16.91 -6.22
N PHE A 415 -21.50 17.91 -5.63
CA PHE A 415 -21.65 18.15 -4.19
C PHE A 415 -23.02 17.74 -3.63
N ASN A 416 -23.85 17.00 -4.37
CA ASN A 416 -25.13 16.47 -3.86
C ASN A 416 -24.93 15.64 -2.59
N ASN A 417 -23.75 15.05 -2.41
CA ASN A 417 -23.26 14.57 -1.13
C ASN A 417 -21.98 15.33 -0.71
N LEU A 418 -22.13 16.31 0.18
CA LEU A 418 -21.02 17.14 0.70
C LEU A 418 -19.96 16.35 1.46
N THR A 419 -20.34 15.21 2.04
CA THR A 419 -19.38 14.37 2.78
C THR A 419 -18.45 13.64 1.84
N LEU A 420 -18.93 13.33 0.62
CA LEU A 420 -18.22 12.56 -0.40
C LEU A 420 -18.54 13.14 -1.79
N PRO A 421 -17.95 14.30 -2.15
CA PRO A 421 -18.12 14.88 -3.46
C PRO A 421 -17.60 13.92 -4.53
N GLN A 422 -18.32 13.79 -5.64
CA GLN A 422 -17.94 12.92 -6.74
C GLN A 422 -17.33 13.72 -7.87
N THR A 423 -16.16 13.32 -8.35
CA THR A 423 -15.57 13.93 -9.55
C THR A 423 -16.32 13.43 -10.80
N ILE A 424 -16.76 14.37 -11.64
CA ILE A 424 -17.33 14.07 -12.96
C ILE A 424 -16.18 14.05 -13.94
N ASN A 425 -15.82 12.87 -14.45
CA ASN A 425 -14.66 12.68 -15.33
C ASN A 425 -15.00 12.76 -16.83
N ASP A 426 -16.26 12.54 -17.21
CA ASP A 426 -16.70 12.56 -18.61
C ASP A 426 -16.72 13.99 -19.18
N GLU A 427 -15.88 14.26 -20.18
CA GLU A 427 -15.73 15.59 -20.78
C GLU A 427 -17.02 16.11 -21.44
N ALA A 428 -17.80 15.22 -22.06
CA ALA A 428 -19.07 15.60 -22.66
C ALA A 428 -20.06 16.07 -21.58
N THR A 429 -20.15 15.35 -20.47
CA THR A 429 -20.98 15.70 -19.31
C THR A 429 -20.48 16.99 -18.65
N LYS A 430 -19.16 17.17 -18.44
CA LYS A 430 -18.59 18.42 -17.91
C LYS A 430 -18.99 19.62 -18.75
N THR A 431 -18.78 19.51 -20.07
CA THR A 431 -19.06 20.58 -21.03
C THR A 431 -20.56 20.88 -21.07
N SER A 432 -21.40 19.84 -21.16
CA SER A 432 -22.86 20.01 -21.17
C SER A 432 -23.38 20.66 -19.89
N LEU A 433 -22.85 20.29 -18.72
CA LEU A 433 -23.24 20.90 -17.45
C LEU A 433 -22.81 22.37 -17.40
N TRP A 434 -21.58 22.68 -17.78
CA TRP A 434 -21.10 24.06 -17.81
C TRP A 434 -21.90 24.94 -18.77
N GLU A 435 -22.11 24.50 -20.00
CA GLU A 435 -22.90 25.23 -21.00
C GLU A 435 -24.36 25.41 -20.56
N SER A 436 -24.91 24.53 -19.72
CA SER A 436 -26.26 24.72 -19.15
C SER A 436 -26.34 25.89 -18.16
N PHE A 437 -25.23 26.26 -17.53
CA PHE A 437 -25.16 27.39 -16.59
C PHE A 437 -24.57 28.66 -17.20
N LYS A 438 -23.88 28.55 -18.32
CA LYS A 438 -23.22 29.67 -19.00
C LYS A 438 -24.14 30.86 -19.29
N PRO A 439 -25.40 30.70 -19.76
CA PRO A 439 -26.31 31.83 -19.95
C PRO A 439 -26.56 32.65 -18.68
N PHE A 440 -26.56 31.99 -17.51
CA PHE A 440 -26.69 32.66 -16.22
C PHE A 440 -25.37 33.32 -15.79
N LEU A 441 -24.23 32.70 -16.05
CA LEU A 441 -22.92 33.26 -15.72
C LEU A 441 -22.58 34.50 -16.56
N ASP A 442 -22.97 34.50 -17.84
CA ASP A 442 -22.76 35.62 -18.76
C ASP A 442 -23.53 36.88 -18.31
N GLU A 443 -24.69 36.72 -17.65
CA GLU A 443 -25.47 37.82 -17.05
C GLU A 443 -24.68 38.59 -15.96
N PHE A 444 -23.68 37.97 -15.32
CA PHE A 444 -22.82 38.60 -14.32
C PHE A 444 -21.46 39.05 -14.87
N SER A 445 -21.21 38.83 -16.17
CA SER A 445 -19.94 39.13 -16.84
C SER A 445 -19.90 40.51 -17.53
N GLU A 446 -21.01 41.25 -17.52
CA GLU A 446 -21.14 42.55 -18.20
C GLU A 446 -20.78 43.78 -17.32
N ASP A 447 -20.22 43.60 -16.12
CA ASP A 447 -19.73 44.70 -15.26
C ASP A 447 -18.20 44.71 -15.06
#